data_AF-A0A2B7X8L7-F1
#
_entry.id   AF-A0A2B7X8L7-F1
#
_cell.length_a   1.000
_cell.length_b   1.000
_cell.length_c   1.000
_cell.angle_alpha   90.00
_cell.angle_beta   90.00
_cell.angle_gamma   90.00
#
_symmetry.space_group_name_H-M   'P 1'
#
loop_
_entity.id
_entity.type
_entity.pdbx_description
1 polymer ?
#
loop_
_entity_poly.entity_id
_entity_poly.type
_entity_poly.pdbx_seq_one_letter_code
_entity_poly.pdbx_strand_id
1 'polypeptide(L)'
;MHGDLRPPNIIVDDGLNIVSILDWEWSHTVPAHLFAPPFWLTNREVLGISKDIPSLQYYMTFCTLRSSIISQEKRLYKLPLKELTLFNLWKLHETESLLNAHGLLKPHYFGNIFCDALDRHYYGENAQERMQAFFNLGIRQKELRIIEQKVLELADFEKERLD
;
A
#
# COMPACT_ATOMS: atom_id res chain seq x y z
N MET A 1 -5.09 -4.71 15.47
CA MET A 1 -3.85 -4.74 14.67
C MET A 1 -2.75 -4.07 15.47
N HIS A 2 -1.50 -4.50 15.31
CA HIS A 2 -0.35 -3.95 16.06
C HIS A 2 -0.04 -2.48 15.74
N GLY A 3 -0.37 -2.01 14.53
CA GLY A 3 -0.06 -0.66 14.05
C GLY A 3 1.38 -0.50 13.55
N ASP A 4 2.35 -1.06 14.28
CA ASP A 4 3.77 -1.02 13.88
C ASP A 4 4.50 -2.37 13.98
N LEU A 5 3.84 -3.45 13.50
CA LEU A 5 4.51 -4.75 13.47
C LEU A 5 5.63 -4.66 12.42
N ARG A 6 6.89 -4.73 12.83
CA ARG A 6 8.11 -4.70 11.99
C ARG A 6 9.15 -5.64 12.60
N PRO A 7 10.20 -6.08 11.87
CA PRO A 7 11.20 -7.00 12.41
C PRO A 7 11.79 -6.61 13.77
N PRO A 8 12.08 -5.32 14.08
CA PRO A 8 12.56 -4.92 15.40
C PRO A 8 11.58 -5.20 16.56
N ASN A 9 10.29 -5.31 16.26
CA ASN A 9 9.22 -5.55 17.24
C ASN A 9 8.88 -7.05 17.37
N ILE A 10 9.64 -7.94 16.75
CA ILE A 10 9.45 -9.40 16.78
C ILE A 10 10.69 -10.04 17.42
N ILE A 11 10.52 -10.63 18.60
CA ILE A 11 11.56 -11.43 19.24
C ILE A 11 11.47 -12.86 18.73
N VAL A 12 12.60 -13.41 18.32
CA VAL A 12 12.74 -14.81 17.94
C VAL A 12 13.80 -15.53 18.79
N ASP A 13 13.67 -16.84 18.94
CA ASP A 13 14.71 -17.69 19.54
C ASP A 13 15.77 -18.11 18.49
N ASP A 14 16.76 -18.90 18.91
CA ASP A 14 17.82 -19.44 18.03
C ASP A 14 17.27 -20.30 16.88
N GLY A 15 16.05 -20.82 17.03
CA GLY A 15 15.34 -21.59 16.01
C GLY A 15 14.45 -20.75 15.09
N LEU A 16 14.51 -19.42 15.19
CA LEU A 16 13.63 -18.47 14.48
C LEU A 16 12.13 -18.63 14.82
N ASN A 17 11.80 -19.22 15.97
CA ASN A 17 10.42 -19.25 16.45
C ASN A 17 10.08 -17.89 17.08
N ILE A 18 8.88 -17.37 16.83
CA ILE A 18 8.41 -16.14 17.45
C ILE A 18 8.19 -16.39 18.95
N VAL A 19 8.94 -15.67 19.79
CA VAL A 19 8.88 -15.75 21.26
C VAL A 19 7.97 -14.65 21.82
N SER A 20 8.04 -13.45 21.26
CA SER A 20 7.28 -12.30 21.74
C SER A 20 7.11 -11.23 20.67
N ILE A 21 6.06 -10.42 20.84
CA ILE A 21 5.78 -9.22 20.05
C ILE A 21 5.83 -8.02 21.00
N LEU A 22 6.69 -7.05 20.68
CA LEU A 22 6.96 -5.86 21.49
C LEU A 22 6.22 -4.64 20.96
N ASP A 23 6.20 -3.56 21.74
CA ASP A 23 5.89 -2.21 21.25
C ASP A 23 4.44 -2.04 20.73
N TRP A 24 3.48 -2.28 21.63
CA TRP A 24 2.04 -2.22 21.33
C TRP A 24 1.42 -0.82 21.35
N GLU A 25 2.23 0.24 21.46
CA GLU A 25 1.74 1.62 21.64
C GLU A 25 0.89 2.12 20.45
N TRP A 26 1.11 1.55 19.26
CA TRP A 26 0.35 1.86 18.04
C TRP A 26 -0.80 0.89 17.78
N SER A 27 -1.13 0.02 18.72
CA SER A 27 -2.17 -0.98 18.51
C SER A 27 -3.57 -0.35 18.48
N HIS A 28 -4.35 -0.72 17.47
CA HIS A 28 -5.72 -0.25 17.31
C HIS A 28 -6.60 -1.29 16.63
N THR A 29 -7.92 -1.15 16.76
CA THR A 29 -8.88 -1.96 16.00
C THR A 29 -8.92 -1.49 14.55
N VAL A 30 -9.11 -2.43 13.63
CA VAL A 30 -9.30 -2.15 12.21
C VAL A 30 -10.50 -2.93 11.70
N PRO A 31 -11.25 -2.39 10.73
CA PRO A 31 -12.18 -3.20 9.93
C PRO A 31 -11.46 -4.42 9.36
N ALA A 32 -12.17 -5.55 9.27
CA ALA A 32 -11.61 -6.80 8.74
C ALA A 32 -10.93 -6.63 7.37
N HIS A 33 -11.52 -5.80 6.50
CA HIS A 33 -11.00 -5.47 5.17
C HIS A 33 -9.66 -4.71 5.18
N LEU A 34 -9.29 -4.08 6.30
CA LEU A 34 -8.01 -3.39 6.48
C LEU A 34 -7.02 -4.24 7.27
N PHE A 35 -7.36 -5.48 7.63
CA PHE A 35 -6.42 -6.38 8.29
C PHE A 35 -5.45 -6.95 7.25
N ALA A 36 -4.53 -6.13 6.77
CA ALA A 36 -3.57 -6.48 5.74
C ALA A 36 -2.37 -7.28 6.29
N PRO A 37 -1.75 -8.16 5.46
CA PRO A 37 -0.45 -8.76 5.77
C PRO A 37 0.63 -7.67 5.93
N PRO A 38 1.73 -7.92 6.65
CA PRO A 38 2.75 -6.89 6.89
C PRO A 38 3.38 -6.36 5.59
N PHE A 39 3.52 -5.04 5.44
CA PHE A 39 4.09 -4.44 4.21
C PHE A 39 5.58 -4.79 4.00
N TRP A 40 6.31 -5.03 5.09
CA TRP A 40 7.76 -5.29 5.08
C TRP A 40 8.13 -6.73 4.68
N LEU A 41 7.19 -7.53 4.17
CA LEU A 41 7.46 -8.90 3.69
C LEU A 41 8.63 -8.98 2.70
N THR A 42 8.85 -7.94 1.91
CA THR A 42 9.95 -7.84 0.94
C THR A 42 11.06 -6.89 1.39
N ASN A 43 11.08 -6.53 2.67
CA ASN A 43 11.97 -5.52 3.25
C ASN A 43 11.89 -4.16 2.52
N ARG A 44 10.68 -3.78 2.11
CA ARG A 44 10.37 -2.51 1.44
C ARG A 44 9.35 -1.73 2.26
N GLU A 45 9.39 -0.42 2.12
CA GLU A 45 8.31 0.45 2.60
C GLU A 45 7.06 0.31 1.73
N VAL A 46 5.95 0.91 2.18
CA VAL A 46 4.68 0.92 1.43
C VAL A 46 4.86 1.55 0.03
N LEU A 47 5.60 2.65 -0.08
CA LEU A 47 5.99 3.23 -1.37
C LEU A 47 6.82 2.27 -2.24
N GLY A 48 7.61 1.43 -1.58
CA GLY A 48 8.44 0.45 -2.25
C GLY A 48 7.60 -0.64 -2.91
N ILE A 49 6.46 -1.02 -2.33
CA ILE A 49 5.59 -2.10 -2.84
C ILE A 49 4.49 -1.61 -3.80
N SER A 50 4.23 -0.30 -3.90
CA SER A 50 3.26 0.27 -4.85
C SER A 50 3.73 0.29 -6.30
N LYS A 51 5.03 0.08 -6.55
CA LYS A 51 5.63 0.13 -7.90
C LYS A 51 5.52 -1.23 -8.62
N ASP A 52 5.39 -1.20 -9.94
CA ASP A 52 5.05 -2.36 -10.78
C ASP A 52 5.92 -3.63 -10.56
N ILE A 53 7.25 -3.52 -10.54
CA ILE A 53 8.12 -4.70 -10.31
C ILE A 53 8.13 -5.12 -8.82
N PRO A 54 8.28 -4.19 -7.86
CA PRO A 54 8.16 -4.52 -6.44
C PRO A 54 6.81 -5.06 -5.97
N SER A 55 5.70 -4.69 -6.59
CA SER A 55 4.35 -5.16 -6.24
C SER A 55 4.20 -6.64 -6.52
N LEU A 56 4.77 -7.14 -7.63
CA LEU A 56 4.82 -8.56 -7.95
C LEU A 56 5.62 -9.36 -6.93
N GLN A 57 6.80 -8.86 -6.54
CA GLN A 57 7.63 -9.52 -5.52
C GLN A 57 6.87 -9.61 -4.19
N TYR A 58 6.23 -8.51 -3.77
CA TYR A 58 5.42 -8.47 -2.56
C TYR A 58 4.26 -9.46 -2.62
N TYR A 59 3.54 -9.50 -3.73
CA TYR A 59 2.42 -10.41 -3.94
C TYR A 59 2.86 -11.88 -3.88
N MET A 60 3.99 -12.23 -4.49
CA MET A 60 4.56 -13.58 -4.43
C MET A 60 4.94 -13.96 -2.99
N THR A 61 5.63 -13.07 -2.26
CA THR A 61 5.98 -13.33 -0.85
C THR A 61 4.74 -13.45 0.04
N PHE A 62 3.71 -12.64 -0.22
CA PHE A 62 2.42 -12.76 0.46
C PHE A 62 1.77 -14.12 0.19
N CYS A 63 1.79 -14.62 -1.05
CA CYS A 63 1.25 -15.94 -1.37
C CYS A 63 1.97 -17.06 -0.61
N THR A 64 3.30 -16.97 -0.46
CA THR A 64 4.08 -17.90 0.37
C THR A 64 3.70 -17.81 1.84
N LEU A 65 3.66 -16.61 2.42
CA LEU A 65 3.25 -16.41 3.83
C LEU A 65 1.87 -17.01 4.08
N ARG A 66 0.91 -16.69 3.20
CA ARG A 66 -0.47 -17.17 3.30
C ARG A 66 -0.54 -18.69 3.28
N SER A 67 0.24 -19.34 2.41
CA SER A 67 0.29 -20.81 2.35
C SER A 67 0.83 -21.42 3.65
N SER A 68 1.85 -20.80 4.24
CA SER A 68 2.36 -21.20 5.55
C SER A 68 1.31 -21.03 6.65
N ILE A 69 0.58 -19.90 6.69
CA ILE A 69 -0.48 -19.66 7.68
C ILE A 69 -1.60 -20.69 7.55
N ILE A 70 -2.09 -20.97 6.33
CA ILE A 70 -3.11 -22.01 6.12
C ILE A 70 -2.64 -23.36 6.68
N SER A 71 -1.37 -23.71 6.42
CA SER A 71 -0.79 -24.98 6.89
C SER A 71 -0.71 -25.02 8.42
N GLN A 72 -0.34 -23.89 9.04
CA GLN A 72 -0.29 -23.74 10.50
C GLN A 72 -1.67 -23.77 11.15
N GLU A 73 -2.63 -23.01 10.62
CA GLU A 73 -4.01 -22.98 11.12
C GLU A 73 -4.67 -24.37 11.01
N LYS A 74 -4.48 -25.10 9.90
CA LYS A 74 -4.95 -26.48 9.76
C LYS A 74 -4.34 -27.41 10.81
N ARG A 75 -3.03 -27.25 11.09
CA ARG A 75 -2.32 -28.06 12.07
C ARG A 75 -2.84 -27.83 13.50
N LEU A 76 -3.06 -26.56 13.86
CA LEU A 76 -3.49 -26.18 15.21
C LEU A 76 -4.97 -26.44 15.45
N TYR A 77 -5.83 -26.00 14.54
CA TYR A 77 -7.28 -26.00 14.76
C TYR A 77 -7.99 -27.22 14.16
N LYS A 78 -7.37 -27.92 13.19
CA LYS A 78 -7.96 -29.07 12.47
C LYS A 78 -9.33 -28.77 11.84
N LEU A 79 -9.58 -27.51 11.51
CA LEU A 79 -10.82 -27.04 10.90
C LEU A 79 -10.76 -27.10 9.37
N PRO A 80 -11.91 -27.19 8.68
CA PRO A 80 -11.96 -27.07 7.23
C PRO A 80 -11.54 -25.66 6.80
N LEU A 81 -11.02 -25.53 5.57
CA LEU A 81 -10.45 -24.28 5.04
C LEU A 81 -11.39 -23.06 5.18
N LYS A 82 -12.69 -23.27 4.96
CA LYS A 82 -13.73 -22.24 5.05
C LYS A 82 -13.94 -21.66 6.45
N GLU A 83 -13.46 -22.33 7.49
CA GLU A 83 -13.60 -21.94 8.90
C GLU A 83 -12.30 -21.33 9.47
N LEU A 84 -11.21 -21.30 8.67
CA LEU A 84 -9.95 -20.70 9.09
C LEU A 84 -10.02 -19.18 9.04
N THR A 85 -9.76 -18.54 10.17
CA THR A 85 -10.03 -17.11 10.38
C THR A 85 -9.05 -16.23 9.59
N LEU A 86 -7.74 -16.49 9.67
CA LEU A 86 -6.75 -15.68 8.94
C LEU A 86 -6.82 -15.93 7.44
N PHE A 87 -7.04 -17.18 7.02
CA PHE A 87 -7.32 -17.50 5.62
C PHE A 87 -8.48 -16.66 5.05
N ASN A 88 -9.59 -16.57 5.79
CA ASN A 88 -10.76 -15.83 5.34
C ASN A 88 -10.55 -14.31 5.37
N LEU A 89 -9.76 -13.79 6.31
CA LEU A 89 -9.39 -12.38 6.38
C LEU A 89 -8.42 -11.98 5.26
N TRP A 90 -7.48 -12.87 4.90
CA TRP A 90 -6.51 -12.68 3.82
C TRP A 90 -6.88 -13.47 2.57
N LYS A 91 -8.18 -13.55 2.29
CA LYS A 91 -8.67 -14.13 1.04
C LYS A 91 -8.00 -13.39 -0.11
N LEU A 92 -7.71 -14.10 -1.20
CA LEU A 92 -7.08 -13.49 -2.38
C LEU A 92 -7.91 -12.28 -2.79
N HIS A 93 -7.37 -11.09 -2.52
CA HIS A 93 -7.80 -9.88 -3.17
C HIS A 93 -6.83 -9.59 -4.30
N GLU A 94 -7.30 -8.84 -5.29
CA GLU A 94 -6.44 -8.23 -6.29
C GLU A 94 -5.35 -7.39 -5.58
N THR A 95 -4.16 -7.30 -6.16
CA THR A 95 -2.98 -6.59 -5.59
C THR A 95 -3.35 -5.19 -5.11
N GLU A 96 -4.26 -4.54 -5.81
CA GLU A 96 -4.81 -3.21 -5.59
C GLU A 96 -5.56 -3.11 -4.27
N SER A 97 -6.27 -4.16 -3.85
CA SER A 97 -6.94 -4.17 -2.54
C SER A 97 -5.93 -4.23 -1.38
N LEU A 98 -4.80 -4.94 -1.57
CA LEU A 98 -3.72 -4.94 -0.58
C LEU A 98 -3.07 -3.56 -0.50
N LEU A 99 -2.86 -2.90 -1.64
CA LEU A 99 -2.32 -1.55 -1.71
C LEU A 99 -3.28 -0.51 -1.11
N ASN A 100 -4.59 -0.64 -1.35
CA ASN A 100 -5.63 0.16 -0.71
C ASN A 100 -5.55 0.06 0.82
N ALA A 101 -5.47 -1.17 1.33
CA ALA A 101 -5.38 -1.38 2.77
C ALA A 101 -4.10 -0.75 3.36
N HIS A 102 -2.94 -0.94 2.71
CA HIS A 102 -1.68 -0.33 3.14
C HIS A 102 -1.70 1.19 3.08
N GLY A 103 -2.30 1.79 2.06
CA GLY A 103 -2.44 3.24 1.93
C GLY A 103 -3.35 3.83 2.99
N LEU A 104 -4.46 3.16 3.31
CA LEU A 104 -5.38 3.60 4.36
C LEU A 104 -4.76 3.44 5.76
N LEU A 105 -3.94 2.41 5.98
CA LEU A 105 -3.20 2.22 7.22
C LEU A 105 -2.00 3.16 7.37
N LYS A 106 -1.44 3.63 6.25
CA LYS A 106 -0.36 4.64 6.22
C LYS A 106 -0.72 5.82 5.33
N PRO A 107 -1.58 6.74 5.80
CA PRO A 107 -2.14 7.82 4.98
C PRO A 107 -1.12 8.72 4.30
N HIS A 108 0.08 8.87 4.88
CA HIS A 108 1.17 9.65 4.28
C HIS A 108 1.70 9.06 2.97
N TYR A 109 1.49 7.77 2.69
CA TYR A 109 1.82 7.15 1.41
C TYR A 109 0.61 7.03 0.46
N PHE A 110 -0.61 7.39 0.90
CA PHE A 110 -1.82 7.12 0.10
C PHE A 110 -1.79 7.84 -1.25
N GLY A 111 -1.31 9.08 -1.30
CA GLY A 111 -1.16 9.83 -2.55
C GLY A 111 -0.19 9.14 -3.52
N ASN A 112 0.92 8.59 -3.02
CA ASN A 112 1.85 7.84 -3.85
C ASN A 112 1.26 6.54 -4.36
N ILE A 113 0.60 5.76 -3.50
CA ILE A 113 -0.07 4.51 -3.89
C ILE A 113 -1.14 4.77 -4.94
N PHE A 114 -1.89 5.87 -4.78
CA PHE A 114 -2.88 6.29 -5.75
C PHE A 114 -2.22 6.51 -7.11
N CYS A 115 -1.19 7.35 -7.20
CA CYS A 115 -0.52 7.63 -8.46
C CYS A 115 0.23 6.42 -9.05
N ASP A 116 0.90 5.63 -8.23
CA ASP A 116 1.78 4.54 -8.68
C ASP A 116 1.01 3.30 -9.15
N ALA A 117 -0.16 3.02 -8.55
CA ALA A 117 -0.88 1.76 -8.79
C ALA A 117 -2.38 1.96 -9.09
N LEU A 118 -3.09 2.72 -8.26
CA LEU A 118 -4.56 2.74 -8.31
C LEU A 118 -5.09 3.59 -9.47
N ASP A 119 -4.44 4.69 -9.80
CA ASP A 119 -4.88 5.62 -10.84
C ASP A 119 -4.91 4.92 -12.20
N ARG A 120 -3.82 4.24 -12.55
CA ARG A 120 -3.74 3.39 -13.74
C ARG A 120 -4.80 2.28 -13.71
N HIS A 121 -4.95 1.59 -12.59
CA HIS A 121 -5.87 0.45 -12.49
C HIS A 121 -7.34 0.86 -12.68
N TYR A 122 -7.79 1.93 -12.01
CA TYR A 122 -9.19 2.35 -12.05
C TYR A 122 -9.53 3.26 -13.21
N TYR A 123 -8.56 4.04 -13.70
CA TYR A 123 -8.81 5.10 -14.68
C TYR A 123 -7.99 4.97 -15.98
N GLY A 124 -7.13 3.96 -16.09
CA GLY A 124 -6.34 3.64 -17.28
C GLY A 124 -5.02 4.42 -17.40
N GLU A 125 -4.28 4.18 -18.47
CA GLU A 125 -2.93 4.74 -18.68
C GLU A 125 -2.92 6.25 -19.03
N ASN A 126 -4.02 6.80 -19.55
CA ASN A 126 -4.02 8.14 -20.12
C ASN A 126 -4.27 9.25 -19.07
N ALA A 127 -3.32 9.41 -18.15
CA ALA A 127 -3.38 10.46 -17.13
C ALA A 127 -3.52 11.87 -17.73
N GLN A 128 -2.92 12.11 -18.89
CA GLN A 128 -2.97 13.39 -19.58
C GLN A 128 -4.39 13.74 -20.02
N GLU A 129 -5.10 12.80 -20.62
CA GLU A 129 -6.50 12.99 -21.04
C GLU A 129 -7.40 13.27 -19.84
N ARG A 130 -7.21 12.57 -18.72
CA ARG A 130 -7.96 12.82 -17.49
C ARG A 130 -7.69 14.19 -16.90
N MET A 131 -6.43 14.61 -16.89
CA MET A 131 -6.04 15.95 -16.46
C MET A 131 -6.71 17.02 -17.34
N GLN A 132 -6.68 16.83 -18.65
CA GLN A 132 -7.35 17.73 -19.60
C GLN A 132 -8.86 17.78 -19.37
N ALA A 133 -9.52 16.61 -19.23
CA ALA A 133 -10.93 16.53 -18.94
C ALA A 133 -11.31 17.25 -17.63
N PHE A 134 -10.47 17.12 -16.59
CA PHE A 134 -10.66 17.80 -15.32
C PHE A 134 -10.60 19.33 -15.45
N PHE A 135 -9.61 19.86 -16.19
CA PHE A 135 -9.49 21.31 -16.37
C PHE A 135 -10.46 21.89 -17.40
N ASN A 136 -10.97 21.08 -18.33
CA ASN A 136 -12.03 21.49 -19.26
C ASN A 136 -13.37 21.78 -18.54
N LEU A 137 -13.54 21.36 -17.28
CA LEU A 137 -14.68 21.75 -16.47
C LEU A 137 -14.67 23.27 -16.25
N GLY A 138 -15.75 23.96 -16.62
CA GLY A 138 -15.85 25.43 -16.49
C GLY A 138 -15.56 25.95 -15.08
N ILE A 139 -15.89 25.16 -14.06
CA ILE A 139 -15.61 25.48 -12.64
C ILE A 139 -14.11 25.52 -12.30
N ARG A 140 -13.25 24.87 -13.10
CA ARG A 140 -11.79 24.74 -12.88
C ARG A 140 -10.94 25.71 -13.69
N GLN A 141 -11.57 26.53 -14.53
CA GLN A 141 -10.85 27.45 -15.43
C GLN A 141 -10.05 28.51 -14.66
N LYS A 142 -10.49 28.87 -13.45
CA LYS A 142 -9.75 29.80 -12.60
C LYS A 142 -8.44 29.16 -12.10
N GLU A 143 -8.51 27.92 -11.62
CA GLU A 143 -7.36 27.16 -11.15
C GLU A 143 -6.37 26.86 -12.29
N LEU A 144 -6.87 26.55 -13.50
CA LEU A 144 -6.03 26.33 -14.68
C LEU A 144 -5.15 27.56 -14.97
N ARG A 145 -5.75 28.76 -15.01
CA ARG A 145 -4.99 30.01 -15.25
C ARG A 145 -3.91 30.27 -14.20
N ILE A 146 -4.20 29.94 -12.93
CA ILE A 146 -3.22 30.08 -11.84
C ILE A 146 -2.04 29.13 -12.07
N ILE A 147 -2.32 27.89 -12.47
CA ILE A 147 -1.27 26.89 -12.77
C ILE A 147 -0.43 27.34 -13.96
N GLU A 148 -1.06 27.78 -15.05
CA GLU A 148 -0.36 28.29 -16.24
C GLU A 148 0.57 29.46 -15.89
N GLN A 149 0.11 30.40 -15.07
CA GLN A 149 0.93 31.50 -14.59
C GLN A 149 2.12 31.00 -13.75
N LYS A 150 1.90 30.05 -12.85
CA LYS A 150 2.97 29.49 -12.01
C LYS A 150 4.02 28.73 -12.82
N VAL A 151 3.63 28.06 -13.90
CA VAL A 151 4.56 27.38 -14.81
C VAL A 151 5.44 28.40 -15.54
N LEU A 152 4.89 29.54 -15.96
CA LEU A 152 5.68 30.63 -16.55
C LEU A 152 6.65 31.24 -15.53
N GLU A 153 6.18 31.54 -14.32
CA GLU A 153 7.01 32.06 -13.23
C GLU A 153 8.19 31.12 -12.91
N LEU A 154 7.94 29.80 -12.91
CA LEU A 154 9.00 28.81 -12.70
C LEU A 154 10.02 28.81 -13.84
N ALA A 155 9.58 28.88 -15.09
CA ALA A 155 10.46 28.89 -16.26
C ALA A 155 11.37 30.12 -16.28
N ASP A 156 10.86 31.28 -15.84
CA ASP A 156 11.66 32.49 -15.74
C ASP A 156 12.65 32.42 -14.58
N PHE A 157 12.23 31.91 -13.42
CA PHE A 157 13.13 31.65 -12.29
C PHE A 157 14.28 30.69 -12.65
N GLU A 158 14.01 29.64 -13.43
CA GLU A 158 15.03 28.68 -13.86
C GLU A 158 16.06 29.31 -14.80
N LYS A 159 15.66 30.27 -15.66
CA LYS A 159 16.60 31.03 -16.50
C LYS A 159 17.49 31.92 -15.64
N GLU A 160 16.91 32.69 -14.72
CA GLU A 160 17.66 33.56 -13.81
C GLU A 160 18.65 32.79 -12.92
N ARG A 161 18.36 31.53 -12.57
CA ARG A 161 19.25 30.67 -11.78
C ARG A 161 20.47 30.17 -12.56
N LEU A 162 20.40 30.15 -13.89
CA LEU A 162 21.46 29.62 -14.77
C LEU A 162 22.42 30.72 -15.28
N ASP A 163 22.07 31.99 -15.09
CA ASP A 163 22.90 33.17 -15.35
C ASP A 163 23.74 33.56 -14.10
#